data_AF-A0A553K1A2-F1
#
_entry.id   AF-A0A553K1A2-F1
#
_cell.length_a   1.000
_cell.length_b   1.000
_cell.length_c   1.000
_cell.angle_alpha   90.00
_cell.angle_beta   90.00
_cell.angle_gamma   90.00
#
_symmetry.space_group_name_H-M   'P 1'
#
loop_
_entity.id
_entity.type
_entity.pdbx_description
1 polymer ?
#
loop_
_entity_poly.entity_id
_entity_poly.type
_entity_poly.pdbx_seq_one_letter_code
_entity_poly.pdbx_strand_id
1 'polypeptide(L)' 'MLKILSTQLTGVFQRISTQEEEQFEDAARLLAQAVISNGTIFIYGIDEMEAVAAEALYGAEKLPNVKRLDINEVKTADR' A
#
# COMPACT_ATOMS: atom_id res chain seq x y z
N MET A 1 7.52 -23.73 -16.80
CA MET A 1 6.45 -22.97 -16.10
C MET A 1 6.93 -21.63 -15.55
N LEU A 2 8.01 -21.57 -14.78
CA LEU A 2 8.53 -20.31 -14.21
C LEU A 2 8.76 -19.22 -15.28
N LYS A 3 9.32 -19.57 -16.45
CA LYS A 3 9.55 -18.60 -17.54
C LYS A 3 8.28 -17.86 -18.00
N ILE A 4 7.16 -18.56 -18.14
CA ILE A 4 5.89 -17.94 -18.60
C ILE A 4 5.36 -17.01 -17.52
N LEU A 5 5.33 -17.46 -16.26
CA LEU A 5 4.92 -16.64 -15.13
C LEU A 5 5.77 -15.37 -15.00
N SER A 6 7.10 -15.51 -15.08
CA SER A 6 8.02 -14.37 -15.05
C SER A 6 7.76 -13.39 -16.20
N THR A 7 7.57 -13.87 -17.43
CA THR A 7 7.24 -12.99 -18.57
C THR A 7 5.93 -12.23 -18.36
N GLN A 8 4.89 -12.88 -17.82
CA GLN A 8 3.63 -12.20 -17.51
C GLN A 8 3.80 -11.14 -16.42
N LEU A 9 4.51 -11.46 -15.34
CA LEU A 9 4.77 -10.54 -14.25
C LEU A 9 5.61 -9.33 -14.68
N THR A 10 6.64 -9.55 -15.49
CA THR A 10 7.42 -8.47 -16.10
C THR A 10 6.54 -7.56 -16.95
N GLY A 11 5.60 -8.12 -17.72
CA GLY A 11 4.64 -7.32 -18.49
C GLY A 11 3.75 -6.43 -17.61
N VAL A 12 3.31 -6.93 -16.45
CA VAL A 12 2.55 -6.13 -15.48
C VAL A 12 3.40 -5.00 -14.92
N PHE A 13 4.62 -5.30 -14.45
CA PHE A 13 5.51 -4.27 -13.90
C PHE A 13 5.91 -3.21 -14.92
N GLN A 14 6.13 -3.60 -16.19
CA GLN A 14 6.44 -2.64 -17.25
C GLN A 14 5.28 -1.66 -17.45
N ARG A 15 4.03 -2.15 -17.47
CA ARG A 15 2.85 -1.27 -17.60
C ARG A 15 2.76 -0.29 -16.44
N ILE A 16 2.90 -0.77 -15.19
CA ILE A 16 2.90 0.09 -14.01
C ILE A 16 3.98 1.18 -14.13
N SER A 17 5.22 0.78 -14.45
CA SER A 17 6.33 1.73 -14.60
C SER A 17 6.13 2.75 -15.72
N THR A 18 5.37 2.44 -16.77
CA THR A 18 5.17 3.37 -17.89
C THR A 18 3.90 4.21 -17.79
N GLN A 19 2.90 3.76 -17.04
CA GLN A 19 1.56 4.37 -17.03
C GLN A 19 1.17 4.96 -15.68
N GLU A 20 1.77 4.46 -14.60
CA GLU A 20 1.37 4.79 -13.23
C GLU A 20 2.50 5.43 -12.41
N GLU A 21 3.65 5.71 -13.02
CA GLU A 21 4.84 6.23 -12.30
C GLU A 21 4.53 7.52 -11.54
N GLU A 22 3.84 8.47 -12.17
CA GLU A 22 3.43 9.73 -11.54
C GLU A 22 2.43 9.49 -10.41
N GLN A 23 1.42 8.62 -10.59
CA GLN A 23 0.48 8.28 -9.51
C GLN A 23 1.18 7.64 -8.32
N PHE A 24 2.14 6.74 -8.55
CA PHE A 24 2.91 6.10 -7.48
C PHE A 24 3.78 7.12 -6.74
N GLU A 25 4.44 8.03 -7.46
CA GLU A 25 5.24 9.09 -6.83
C GLU A 25 4.36 10.01 -5.96
N ASP A 26 3.22 10.44 -6.48
CA ASP A 26 2.30 11.31 -5.74
C ASP A 26 1.70 10.61 -4.51
N ALA A 27 1.31 9.35 -4.62
CA ALA A 27 0.83 8.56 -3.48
C ALA A 27 1.93 8.38 -2.42
N ALA A 28 3.16 8.06 -2.84
CA ALA A 28 4.30 7.92 -1.93
C ALA A 28 4.61 9.26 -1.23
N ARG A 29 4.56 10.38 -1.96
CA ARG A 29 4.76 11.72 -1.42
C ARG A 29 3.71 12.09 -0.39
N LEU A 30 2.44 11.77 -0.64
CA LEU A 30 1.34 12.01 0.28
C LEU A 30 1.52 11.22 1.60
N LEU A 31 1.88 9.93 1.50
CA LEU A 31 2.15 9.10 2.67
C LEU A 31 3.37 9.60 3.45
N ALA A 32 4.44 10.00 2.76
CA ALA A 32 5.62 10.57 3.40
C ALA A 32 5.29 11.88 4.15
N GLN A 33 4.45 12.74 3.57
CA GLN A 33 3.98 13.98 4.20
C GLN A 33 3.22 13.72 5.50
N ALA A 34 2.36 12.70 5.53
CA ALA A 34 1.67 12.28 6.73
C ALA A 34 2.68 11.89 7.83
N VAL A 35 3.68 11.08 7.48
CA VAL A 35 4.71 10.60 8.42
C VAL A 35 5.55 11.74 8.99
N ILE A 36 6.08 12.65 8.15
CA ILE A 36 6.92 13.77 8.63
C ILE A 36 6.12 14.78 9.46
N SER A 37 4.81 14.83 9.29
CA SER A 37 3.89 15.68 10.06
C SER A 37 3.37 15.00 11.33
N ASN A 38 3.99 13.88 11.75
CA ASN A 38 3.57 13.02 12.86
C ASN A 38 2.14 12.45 12.73
N GLY A 39 1.59 12.40 11.52
CA GLY A 39 0.31 11.76 11.21
C GLY A 39 0.44 10.25 11.10
N THR A 40 -0.65 9.54 11.37
CA THR A 40 -0.73 8.07 11.32
C THR A 40 -1.30 7.62 9.99
N ILE A 41 -0.62 6.67 9.32
CA ILE A 41 -1.15 6.01 8.12
C ILE A 41 -2.04 4.86 8.58
N PHE A 42 -3.31 4.86 8.16
CA PHE A 42 -4.22 3.75 8.40
C PHE A 42 -4.31 2.87 7.15
N ILE A 43 -4.08 1.56 7.32
CA ILE A 43 -4.17 0.58 6.23
C ILE A 43 -5.26 -0.44 6.51
N TYR A 44 -6.06 -0.74 5.48
CA TYR A 44 -7.11 -1.74 5.51
C TYR A 44 -6.99 -2.63 4.27
N GLY A 45 -6.99 -3.94 4.48
CA GLY A 45 -7.05 -4.94 3.43
C GLY A 45 -8.24 -5.86 3.67
N ILE A 46 -8.90 -6.30 2.61
CA ILE A 46 -9.97 -7.29 2.63
C ILE A 46 -9.48 -8.58 1.97
N ASP A 47 -9.92 -9.72 2.50
CA ASP A 47 -9.58 -11.05 1.99
C ASP A 47 -8.06 -11.22 1.78
N GLU A 48 -7.61 -11.51 0.55
CA GLU A 48 -6.20 -11.71 0.23
C GLU A 48 -5.35 -10.44 0.44
N MET A 49 -5.96 -9.25 0.37
CA MET A 49 -5.25 -7.97 0.57
C MET A 49 -4.89 -7.72 2.04
N GLU A 50 -5.38 -8.54 2.98
CA GLU A 50 -4.89 -8.53 4.35
C GLU A 50 -3.37 -8.77 4.43
N ALA A 51 -2.80 -9.51 3.47
CA ALA A 51 -1.37 -9.72 3.37
C ALA A 51 -0.59 -8.41 3.16
N VAL A 52 -1.16 -7.47 2.40
CA VAL A 52 -0.55 -6.14 2.18
C VAL A 52 -0.54 -5.32 3.46
N ALA A 53 -1.63 -5.35 4.22
CA ALA A 53 -1.70 -4.72 5.53
C ALA A 53 -0.68 -5.34 6.50
N ALA A 54 -0.55 -6.67 6.50
CA ALA A 54 0.43 -7.38 7.31
C ALA A 54 1.87 -7.01 6.95
N GLU A 55 2.21 -6.91 5.66
CA GLU A 55 3.55 -6.49 5.22
C GLU A 55 3.87 -5.06 5.69
N ALA A 56 2.93 -4.13 5.54
CA ALA A 56 3.11 -2.75 5.99
C ALA A 56 3.37 -2.66 7.51
N LEU A 57 2.71 -3.50 8.32
CA LEU A 57 2.80 -3.49 9.79
C LEU A 57 3.98 -4.32 10.34
N TYR A 58 4.32 -5.42 9.67
CA TYR A 58 5.16 -6.48 10.24
C TYR A 58 6.27 -6.97 9.32
N GLY A 59 6.30 -6.51 8.06
CA GLY A 59 7.29 -6.87 7.05
C GLY A 59 8.72 -6.48 7.39
N ALA A 60 9.63 -6.80 6.48
CA ALA A 60 11.04 -6.42 6.63
C ALA A 60 11.22 -4.89 6.53
N GLU A 61 10.41 -4.23 5.71
CA GLU A 61 10.38 -2.78 5.50
C GLU A 61 9.03 -2.21 5.93
N LYS A 62 8.79 -2.21 7.25
CA LYS A 62 7.55 -1.71 7.83
C LYS A 62 7.35 -0.23 7.53
N LEU A 63 6.11 0.17 7.28
CA LEU A 63 5.78 1.59 7.14
C LEU A 63 5.90 2.30 8.49
N PRO A 64 6.53 3.49 8.54
CA PRO A 64 6.60 4.28 9.76
C PRO A 64 5.21 4.82 10.14
N ASN A 65 4.92 4.84 11.44
CA ASN A 65 3.67 5.35 12.01
C ASN A 65 2.39 4.79 11.35
N VAL A 66 2.40 3.50 10.99
CA VAL A 66 1.26 2.80 10.39
C VAL A 66 0.42 2.08 11.44
N LYS A 67 -0.90 2.04 11.24
CA LYS A 67 -1.85 1.25 12.03
C LYS A 67 -2.83 0.53 11.11
N ARG A 68 -3.30 -0.64 11.54
CA ARG A 68 -4.44 -1.29 10.89
C ARG A 68 -5.69 -0.47 11.19
N LEU A 69 -6.49 -0.21 10.15
CA LEU A 69 -7.81 0.38 10.32
C LEU A 69 -8.78 -0.73 10.76
N ASP A 70 -9.46 -0.54 11.88
CA ASP A 70 -10.61 -1.36 12.25
C ASP A 70 -11.88 -0.70 11.72
N ILE A 71 -12.49 -1.30 10.70
CA ILE A 71 -13.71 -0.78 10.07
C ILE A 71 -14.91 -0.72 11.02
N ASN A 72 -14.89 -1.50 12.11
CA ASN A 72 -15.96 -1.50 13.09
C ASN A 72 -15.90 -0.28 14.02
N GLU A 73 -14.74 0.36 14.11
CA GLU A 73 -14.52 1.57 14.91
C GLU A 73 -14.80 2.86 14.12
N VAL A 74 -14.90 2.77 12.79
CA VAL A 74 -15.18 3.91 11.90
C VAL A 74 -16.64 4.32 12.03
N LYS A 75 -16.88 5.54 12.52
CA LYS A 75 -18.23 6.10 12.69
C LYS A 75 -18.65 6.85 11.44
N THR A 76 -19.95 7.14 11.32
CA THR A 76 -20.51 7.92 10.21
C THR A 76 -19.92 9.34 10.10
N ALA A 77 -19.36 9.87 11.19
CA ALA A 77 -18.67 11.17 11.20
C ALA A 77 -17.25 11.14 10.57
N ASP A 78 -16.70 9.94 10.37
CA ASP A 78 -15.36 9.72 9.80
C ASP A 78 -15.40 9.46 8.29
N ARG A 79 -16.60 9.46 7.68
CA ARG A 79 -16.84 9.25 6.24
C ARG A 79 -17.00 10.55 5.47
#